data_AF-A0A2S1Q8P4-F1
#
_entry.id   AF-A0A2S1Q8P4-F1
#
_cell.length_a   1.000
_cell.length_b   1.000
_cell.length_c   1.000
_cell.angle_alpha   90.00
_cell.angle_beta   90.00
_cell.angle_gamma   90.00
#
_symmetry.space_group_name_H-M   'P 1'
#
loop_
_entity.id
_entity.type
_entity.pdbx_description
1 polymer ?
#
loop_
_entity_poly.entity_id
_entity_poly.type
_entity_poly.pdbx_seq_one_letter_code
_entity_poly.pdbx_strand_id
1 'polypeptide(L)'
;MCIKVEILKKPRRFIKKTALEINKHTLISLLGIGAFGLSSILEFAHLIKYVLEQFLIIYFSNSISPLWVPEVMGTIIFTIGIILCLKLVKSTIIINDKKWLFSLISIFFIIMLLQFLSSFYGTGFLISTFPTEFDNYYELKKENLKLLANLALAPIFRYVIVAIVLIWEVKNHDNAHIDNPTRKM
;
A
#
# COMPACT_ATOMS: atom_id res chain seq x y z
N MET A 1 48.15 -58.10 2.13
CA MET A 1 48.66 -57.44 3.35
C MET A 1 48.25 -55.97 3.29
N CYS A 2 47.66 -55.45 4.36
CA CYS A 2 46.67 -54.38 4.41
C CYS A 2 47.05 -53.03 3.74
N ILE A 3 46.16 -52.53 2.87
CA ILE A 3 46.07 -51.11 2.51
C ILE A 3 45.14 -50.46 3.54
N LYS A 4 45.73 -49.60 4.37
CA LYS A 4 45.06 -48.82 5.41
C LYS A 4 44.38 -47.62 4.74
N VAL A 5 43.08 -47.71 4.47
CA VAL A 5 42.27 -46.58 3.98
C VAL A 5 41.86 -45.74 5.18
N GLU A 6 42.55 -44.63 5.36
CA GLU A 6 42.30 -43.63 6.41
C GLU A 6 41.10 -42.78 6.01
N ILE A 7 39.90 -43.24 6.36
CA ILE A 7 38.66 -42.48 6.14
C ILE A 7 38.63 -41.31 7.13
N LEU A 8 38.99 -40.13 6.64
CA LEU A 8 38.73 -38.81 7.22
C LEU A 8 37.27 -38.72 7.72
N LYS A 9 37.08 -38.83 9.04
CA LYS A 9 35.76 -38.73 9.68
C LYS A 9 35.72 -37.58 10.70
N LYS A 10 35.54 -36.36 10.19
CA LYS A 10 34.69 -35.26 10.75
C LYS A 10 34.99 -33.94 10.01
N PRO A 11 34.04 -33.01 9.84
CA PRO A 11 33.06 -32.62 10.88
C PRO A 11 31.63 -32.36 10.36
N ARG A 12 30.63 -33.07 10.90
CA ARG A 12 29.24 -32.55 10.94
C ARG A 12 28.92 -32.14 12.37
N ARG A 13 29.51 -31.02 12.79
CA ARG A 13 29.05 -30.20 13.92
C ARG A 13 29.13 -28.74 13.49
N PHE A 14 28.14 -28.29 12.73
CA PHE A 14 27.73 -26.88 12.69
C PHE A 14 26.27 -26.79 12.20
N ILE A 15 25.40 -27.63 12.75
CA ILE A 15 24.01 -27.24 12.94
C ILE A 15 24.03 -26.51 14.29
N LYS A 16 24.45 -25.25 14.27
CA LYS A 16 24.53 -24.42 15.47
C LYS A 16 23.92 -23.07 15.13
N LYS A 17 22.65 -22.97 15.55
CA LYS A 17 21.97 -21.77 16.07
C LYS A 17 21.70 -20.64 15.07
N THR A 18 20.43 -20.21 15.08
CA THR A 18 20.00 -18.80 15.00
C THR A 18 20.36 -18.06 13.70
N ALA A 19 19.48 -17.90 12.70
CA ALA A 19 18.21 -17.16 12.81
C ALA A 19 18.29 -16.08 13.90
N LEU A 20 18.44 -14.80 13.50
CA LEU A 20 18.41 -13.60 14.35
C LEU A 20 19.76 -12.89 14.63
N GLU A 21 20.59 -12.66 13.62
CA GLU A 21 21.21 -11.33 13.46
C GLU A 21 20.66 -10.74 12.16
N ILE A 22 19.39 -10.37 12.16
CA ILE A 22 18.92 -9.41 11.16
C ILE A 22 19.69 -8.14 11.47
N ASN A 23 20.63 -7.77 10.60
CA ASN A 23 21.39 -6.54 10.70
C ASN A 23 20.39 -5.39 10.94
N LYS A 24 20.57 -4.61 12.02
CA LYS A 24 19.63 -3.54 12.41
C LYS A 24 19.29 -2.64 11.23
N HIS A 25 20.27 -2.36 10.36
CA HIS A 25 20.09 -1.59 9.14
C HIS A 25 19.11 -2.25 8.16
N THR A 26 19.19 -3.56 7.93
CA THR A 26 18.29 -4.29 7.04
C THR A 26 16.87 -4.33 7.60
N LEU A 27 16.70 -4.45 8.92
CA LEU A 27 15.39 -4.37 9.56
C LEU A 27 14.75 -2.99 9.37
N ILE A 28 15.54 -1.93 9.60
CA ILE A 28 15.09 -0.54 9.41
C ILE A 28 14.72 -0.28 7.95
N SER A 29 15.53 -0.73 6.99
CA SER A 29 15.21 -0.62 5.56
C SER A 29 13.90 -1.31 5.22
N LEU A 30 13.69 -2.54 5.71
CA LEU A 30 12.49 -3.33 5.43
C LEU A 30 11.22 -2.67 6.01
N LEU A 31 11.28 -2.23 7.27
CA LEU A 31 10.19 -1.50 7.92
C LEU A 31 9.89 -0.19 7.18
N GLY A 32 10.94 0.53 6.77
CA GLY A 32 10.80 1.76 5.98
C GLY A 32 10.13 1.51 4.63
N ILE A 33 10.53 0.46 3.90
CA ILE A 33 9.90 0.09 2.62
C ILE A 33 8.41 -0.20 2.81
N GLY A 34 8.06 -0.97 3.85
CA GLY A 34 6.66 -1.25 4.17
C GLY A 34 5.87 0.02 4.53
N ALA A 35 6.41 0.86 5.42
CA ALA A 35 5.75 2.07 5.89
C ALA A 35 5.58 3.10 4.76
N PHE A 36 6.62 3.40 3.99
CA PHE A 36 6.55 4.35 2.88
C PHE A 36 5.78 3.80 1.70
N GLY A 37 5.82 2.49 1.44
CA GLY A 37 4.98 1.84 0.44
C GLY A 37 3.50 2.00 0.76
N LEU A 38 3.09 1.62 1.98
CA LEU A 38 1.71 1.76 2.43
C LEU A 38 1.26 3.23 2.44
N SER A 39 2.07 4.13 2.99
CA SER A 39 1.76 5.56 3.05
C SER A 39 1.61 6.16 1.67
N SER A 40 2.51 5.84 0.73
CA SER A 40 2.41 6.32 -0.65
C SER A 40 1.12 5.88 -1.34
N ILE A 41 0.69 4.63 -1.13
CA ILE A 41 -0.56 4.12 -1.71
C ILE A 41 -1.78 4.82 -1.11
N LEU A 42 -1.76 5.03 0.21
CA LEU A 42 -2.83 5.73 0.92
C LEU A 42 -2.98 7.17 0.40
N GLU A 43 -1.88 7.90 0.31
CA GLU A 43 -1.88 9.28 -0.19
C GLU A 43 -2.24 9.34 -1.67
N PHE A 44 -1.75 8.41 -2.49
CA PHE A 44 -2.13 8.34 -3.89
C PHE A 44 -3.63 8.11 -4.07
N ALA A 45 -4.21 7.17 -3.31
CA ALA A 45 -5.65 6.93 -3.33
C ALA A 45 -6.45 8.15 -2.87
N HIS A 46 -5.94 8.90 -1.89
CA HIS A 46 -6.54 10.15 -1.43
C HIS A 46 -6.49 11.25 -2.51
N LEU A 47 -5.38 11.35 -3.24
CA LEU A 47 -5.25 12.28 -4.36
C LEU A 47 -6.27 11.96 -5.46
N ILE A 48 -6.39 10.69 -5.87
CA ILE A 48 -7.37 10.31 -6.91
C ILE A 48 -8.80 10.56 -6.42
N LYS A 49 -9.10 10.23 -5.16
CA LYS A 49 -10.39 10.55 -4.54
C LYS A 49 -10.69 12.05 -4.68
N TYR A 50 -9.76 12.91 -4.28
CA TYR A 50 -9.92 14.35 -4.35
C TYR A 50 -10.20 14.81 -5.78
N VAL A 51 -9.37 14.41 -6.74
CA VAL A 51 -9.52 14.80 -8.15
C VAL A 51 -10.89 14.35 -8.70
N LEU A 52 -11.28 13.11 -8.42
CA LEU A 52 -12.55 12.56 -8.87
C LEU A 52 -13.75 13.27 -8.25
N GLU A 53 -13.67 13.62 -6.96
CA GLU A 53 -14.69 14.41 -6.27
C GLU A 53 -14.88 15.76 -6.95
N GLN A 54 -13.79 16.49 -7.22
CA GLN A 54 -13.87 17.78 -7.91
C GLN A 54 -14.53 17.65 -9.29
N PHE A 55 -14.16 16.64 -10.08
CA PHE A 55 -14.79 16.40 -11.37
C PHE A 55 -16.29 16.08 -11.25
N LEU A 56 -16.66 15.24 -10.29
CA LEU A 56 -18.06 14.87 -10.09
C LEU A 56 -18.92 16.04 -9.60
N ILE A 57 -18.37 16.94 -8.79
CA ILE A 57 -19.06 18.17 -8.40
C ILE A 57 -19.39 19.00 -9.65
N ILE A 58 -18.43 19.19 -10.55
CA ILE A 58 -18.62 20.01 -11.75
C ILE A 58 -19.63 19.40 -12.72
N TYR A 59 -19.56 18.08 -12.97
CA TYR A 59 -20.40 17.44 -13.99
C TYR A 59 -21.73 16.89 -13.47
N PHE A 60 -21.86 16.64 -12.16
CA PHE A 60 -23.00 15.96 -11.54
C PHE A 60 -23.43 16.61 -10.22
N SER A 61 -23.40 17.94 -10.14
CA SER A 61 -23.67 18.73 -8.93
C SER A 61 -25.01 18.43 -8.24
N ASN A 62 -26.04 18.03 -8.98
CA ASN A 62 -27.37 17.69 -8.43
C ASN A 62 -27.53 16.20 -8.08
N SER A 63 -26.47 15.41 -8.20
CA SER A 63 -26.48 13.98 -7.87
C SER A 63 -25.84 13.74 -6.52
N ILE A 64 -26.22 12.66 -5.86
CA ILE A 64 -25.53 12.17 -4.65
C ILE A 64 -24.17 11.52 -4.97
N SER A 65 -23.89 11.25 -6.25
CA SER A 65 -22.66 10.60 -6.72
C SER A 65 -21.35 11.21 -6.21
N PRO A 66 -21.16 12.55 -6.19
CA PRO A 66 -19.92 13.17 -5.69
C PRO A 66 -19.63 12.85 -4.23
N LEU A 67 -20.63 12.45 -3.43
CA LEU A 67 -20.45 12.11 -2.02
C LEU A 67 -19.84 10.71 -1.83
N TRP A 68 -20.28 9.70 -2.59
CA TRP A 68 -19.92 8.29 -2.31
C TRP A 68 -19.00 7.67 -3.36
N VAL A 69 -19.10 8.07 -4.63
CA VAL A 69 -18.30 7.49 -5.72
C VAL A 69 -16.80 7.69 -5.49
N PRO A 70 -16.31 8.88 -5.06
CA PRO A 70 -14.89 9.07 -4.76
C PRO A 70 -14.37 8.13 -3.67
N GLU A 71 -15.18 7.83 -2.67
CA GLU A 71 -14.80 6.96 -1.55
C GLU A 71 -14.68 5.49 -1.99
N VAL A 72 -15.64 5.02 -2.80
CA VAL A 72 -15.61 3.66 -3.36
C VAL A 72 -14.43 3.51 -4.32
N MET A 73 -14.24 4.45 -5.24
CA MET A 73 -13.11 4.41 -6.18
C MET A 73 -11.76 4.51 -5.47
N GLY A 74 -11.63 5.38 -4.46
CA GLY A 74 -10.43 5.45 -3.63
C GLY A 74 -10.10 4.12 -2.96
N THR A 75 -11.11 3.39 -2.49
CA THR A 75 -10.93 2.07 -1.88
C THR A 75 -10.51 0.99 -2.89
N ILE A 76 -11.07 1.02 -4.11
CA ILE A 76 -10.67 0.13 -5.20
C ILE A 76 -9.21 0.37 -5.59
N ILE A 77 -8.83 1.63 -5.80
CA ILE A 77 -7.46 2.02 -6.18
C ILE A 77 -6.47 1.64 -5.08
N PHE A 78 -6.82 1.89 -3.82
CA PHE A 78 -6.03 1.47 -2.67
C PHE A 78 -5.78 -0.04 -2.68
N THR A 79 -6.82 -0.85 -2.91
CA THR A 79 -6.72 -2.31 -2.94
C THR A 79 -5.79 -2.78 -4.06
N ILE A 80 -5.94 -2.23 -5.26
CA ILE A 80 -5.05 -2.51 -6.40
C ILE A 80 -3.61 -2.13 -6.06
N GLY A 81 -3.41 -0.96 -5.46
CA GLY A 81 -2.10 -0.46 -5.04
C GLY A 81 -1.39 -1.40 -4.06
N ILE A 82 -2.11 -1.90 -3.05
CA ILE A 82 -1.56 -2.87 -2.08
C ILE A 82 -1.12 -4.16 -2.76
N ILE A 83 -1.96 -4.73 -3.62
CA ILE A 83 -1.64 -5.96 -4.35
C ILE A 83 -0.40 -5.77 -5.23
N LEU A 84 -0.31 -4.65 -5.95
CA LEU A 84 0.85 -4.32 -6.78
C LEU A 84 2.11 -4.11 -5.94
N CYS A 85 2.00 -3.41 -4.81
CA CYS A 85 3.11 -3.17 -3.91
C CYS A 85 3.70 -4.48 -3.37
N LEU A 86 2.85 -5.42 -2.93
CA LEU A 86 3.31 -6.73 -2.47
C LEU A 86 4.01 -7.54 -3.56
N LYS A 87 3.49 -7.50 -4.80
CA LYS A 87 4.16 -8.14 -5.94
C LYS A 87 5.54 -7.54 -6.23
N LEU A 88 5.66 -6.21 -6.14
CA LEU A 88 6.94 -5.51 -6.35
C LEU A 88 7.94 -5.81 -5.22
N VAL A 89 7.50 -5.70 -3.97
CA VAL A 89 8.28 -6.02 -2.76
C VAL A 89 8.90 -7.42 -2.84
N LYS A 90 8.10 -8.43 -3.23
CA LYS A 90 8.59 -9.80 -3.43
C LYS A 90 9.67 -9.93 -4.49
N SER A 91 9.48 -9.24 -5.62
CA SER A 91 10.38 -9.36 -6.77
C SER A 91 11.72 -8.66 -6.52
N THR A 92 11.74 -7.58 -5.73
CA THR A 92 12.87 -6.62 -5.77
C THR A 92 13.62 -6.35 -4.47
N ILE A 93 13.13 -6.79 -3.31
CA ILE A 93 13.86 -6.61 -2.03
C ILE A 93 15.18 -7.40 -1.97
N ILE A 94 15.32 -8.47 -2.76
CA ILE A 94 16.53 -9.30 -2.78
C ILE A 94 17.71 -8.57 -3.46
N ILE A 95 17.46 -7.51 -4.24
CA ILE A 95 18.47 -6.94 -5.14
C ILE A 95 19.09 -5.63 -4.59
N ASN A 96 18.33 -4.72 -3.96
CA ASN A 96 18.88 -3.47 -3.39
C ASN A 96 17.90 -2.68 -2.47
N ASP A 97 17.83 -3.00 -1.19
CA ASP A 97 16.90 -2.42 -0.20
C ASP A 97 17.00 -0.88 -0.07
N LYS A 98 18.21 -0.32 -0.03
CA LYS A 98 18.44 1.13 0.15
C LYS A 98 17.89 1.97 -0.99
N LYS A 99 18.09 1.53 -2.24
CA LYS A 99 17.61 2.25 -3.43
C LYS A 99 16.08 2.30 -3.46
N TRP A 100 15.45 1.18 -3.09
CA TRP A 100 13.98 1.09 -3.02
C TRP A 100 13.40 1.97 -1.92
N LEU A 101 14.01 1.98 -0.73
CA LEU A 101 13.61 2.87 0.34
C LEU A 101 13.65 4.34 -0.10
N PHE A 102 14.76 4.78 -0.69
CA PHE A 102 14.89 6.17 -1.16
C PHE A 102 13.87 6.51 -2.24
N SER A 103 13.62 5.58 -3.18
CA SER A 103 12.60 5.74 -4.22
C SER A 103 11.20 5.93 -3.63
N LEU A 104 10.81 5.10 -2.67
CA LEU A 104 9.49 5.18 -2.01
C LEU A 104 9.33 6.47 -1.20
N ILE A 105 10.38 6.91 -0.51
CA ILE A 105 10.38 8.20 0.19
C ILE A 105 10.16 9.33 -0.82
N SER A 106 10.89 9.33 -1.94
CA SER A 106 10.74 10.36 -2.98
C SER A 106 9.33 10.37 -3.57
N ILE A 107 8.75 9.20 -3.87
CA ILE A 107 7.39 9.07 -4.40
C ILE A 107 6.38 9.64 -3.40
N PHE A 108 6.50 9.29 -2.12
CA PHE A 108 5.64 9.81 -1.06
C PHE A 108 5.65 11.35 -1.03
N PHE A 109 6.83 11.96 -1.03
CA PHE A 109 6.94 13.42 -1.01
C PHE A 109 6.37 14.09 -2.26
N ILE A 110 6.54 13.49 -3.44
CA ILE A 110 5.95 14.00 -4.69
C ILE A 110 4.42 13.98 -4.59
N ILE A 111 3.83 12.89 -4.10
CA ILE A 111 2.37 12.77 -3.94
C ILE A 111 1.86 13.81 -2.95
N MET A 112 2.51 13.94 -1.78
CA MET A 112 2.15 14.94 -0.77
C MET A 112 2.22 16.37 -1.32
N LEU A 113 3.27 16.69 -2.08
CA LEU A 113 3.41 17.99 -2.70
C LEU A 113 2.29 18.25 -3.71
N LEU A 114 1.96 17.26 -4.55
CA LEU A 114 0.90 17.39 -5.55
C LEU A 114 -0.48 17.57 -4.90
N GLN A 115 -0.78 16.84 -3.84
CA GLN A 115 -1.99 17.02 -3.05
C GLN A 115 -2.06 18.42 -2.44
N PHE A 116 -0.97 18.87 -1.81
CA PHE A 116 -0.90 20.20 -1.21
C PHE A 116 -1.18 21.29 -2.26
N LEU A 117 -0.49 21.24 -3.40
CA LEU A 117 -0.69 22.21 -4.48
C LEU A 117 -2.12 22.17 -5.04
N SER A 118 -2.65 20.96 -5.22
CA SER A 118 -4.00 20.75 -5.77
C SER A 118 -5.10 21.21 -4.84
N SER A 119 -4.95 21.05 -3.53
CA SER A 119 -5.90 21.54 -2.53
C SER A 119 -5.76 23.05 -2.32
N PHE A 120 -4.53 23.54 -2.16
CA PHE A 120 -4.27 24.94 -1.83
C PHE A 120 -4.65 25.88 -2.98
N TYR A 121 -4.23 25.57 -4.21
CA TYR A 121 -4.53 26.41 -5.37
C TYR A 121 -5.78 25.96 -6.13
N GLY A 122 -5.98 24.64 -6.26
CA GLY A 122 -7.04 24.09 -7.09
C GLY A 122 -8.44 24.28 -6.51
N THR A 123 -8.65 24.01 -5.21
CA THR A 123 -10.00 24.10 -4.63
C THR A 123 -10.57 25.52 -4.70
N GLY A 124 -9.77 26.53 -4.31
CA GLY A 124 -10.21 27.93 -4.35
C GLY A 124 -10.52 28.40 -5.78
N PHE A 125 -9.67 28.02 -6.74
CA PHE A 125 -9.91 28.31 -8.15
C PHE A 125 -11.21 27.67 -8.67
N LEU A 126 -11.45 26.39 -8.37
CA LEU A 126 -12.65 25.68 -8.81
C LEU A 126 -13.93 26.26 -8.21
N ILE A 127 -13.94 26.56 -6.91
CA ILE A 127 -15.10 27.19 -6.25
C ILE A 127 -15.40 28.55 -6.87
N SER A 128 -14.38 29.36 -7.17
CA SER A 128 -14.58 30.66 -7.80
C SER A 128 -15.08 30.57 -9.25
N THR A 129 -14.79 29.47 -9.94
CA THR A 129 -15.16 29.26 -11.35
C THR A 129 -16.54 28.62 -11.49
N PHE A 130 -16.89 27.70 -10.58
CA PHE A 130 -18.13 26.91 -10.59
C PHE A 130 -18.91 27.06 -9.26
N PRO A 131 -19.29 28.29 -8.85
CA PRO A 131 -19.82 28.53 -7.52
C PRO A 131 -21.13 27.77 -7.26
N THR A 132 -22.04 27.75 -8.23
CA THR A 132 -23.35 27.11 -8.11
C THR A 132 -23.24 25.59 -7.92
N GLU A 133 -22.34 24.93 -8.65
CA GLU A 133 -22.11 23.49 -8.55
C GLU A 133 -21.58 23.09 -7.17
N PHE A 134 -20.67 23.90 -6.62
CA PHE A 134 -20.14 23.70 -5.28
C PHE A 134 -21.16 24.01 -4.20
N ASP A 135 -21.99 25.06 -4.36
CA ASP A 135 -23.08 25.38 -3.43
C ASP A 135 -24.07 24.21 -3.33
N ASN A 136 -24.52 23.68 -4.48
CA ASN A 136 -25.41 22.51 -4.53
C ASN A 136 -24.78 21.29 -3.85
N TYR A 137 -23.49 21.04 -4.09
CA TYR A 137 -22.76 19.97 -3.42
C TYR A 137 -22.73 20.16 -1.89
N TYR A 138 -22.49 21.37 -1.39
CA TYR A 138 -22.47 21.64 0.04
C TYR A 138 -23.85 21.52 0.69
N GLU A 139 -24.92 21.89 0.00
CA GLU A 139 -26.28 21.65 0.45
C GLU A 139 -26.59 20.14 0.53
N LEU A 140 -26.32 19.38 -0.54
CA LEU A 140 -26.46 17.93 -0.56
C LEU A 140 -25.66 17.25 0.56
N LYS A 141 -24.46 17.74 0.84
CA LYS A 141 -23.61 17.24 1.94
C LYS A 141 -24.27 17.43 3.30
N LYS A 142 -24.89 18.59 3.54
CA LYS A 142 -25.62 18.88 4.79
C LYS A 142 -26.87 18.02 4.95
N GLU A 143 -27.56 17.71 3.87
CA GLU A 143 -28.75 16.85 3.90
C GLU A 143 -28.41 15.38 4.13
N ASN A 144 -27.22 14.94 3.70
CA ASN A 144 -26.82 13.54 3.69
C ASN A 144 -25.79 13.17 4.78
N LEU A 145 -25.89 13.77 5.97
CA LEU A 145 -24.98 13.51 7.10
C LEU A 145 -24.88 12.03 7.49
N LYS A 146 -25.99 11.28 7.42
CA LYS A 146 -26.01 9.85 7.72
C LYS A 146 -25.17 9.04 6.72
N LEU A 147 -25.22 9.40 5.44
CA LEU A 147 -24.38 8.77 4.42
C LEU A 147 -22.89 9.07 4.68
N LEU A 148 -22.56 10.32 5.01
CA LEU A 148 -21.20 10.73 5.33
C LEU A 148 -20.65 10.00 6.57
N ALA A 149 -21.48 9.81 7.59
CA ALA A 149 -21.12 9.03 8.78
C ALA A 149 -20.80 7.57 8.42
N ASN A 150 -21.58 6.96 7.53
CA ASN A 150 -21.28 5.60 7.05
C ASN A 150 -20.00 5.56 6.20
N LEU A 151 -19.77 6.56 5.36
CA LEU A 151 -18.57 6.66 4.53
C LEU A 151 -17.30 6.89 5.36
N ALA A 152 -17.42 7.46 6.57
CA ALA A 152 -16.31 7.57 7.51
C ALA A 152 -15.76 6.21 7.99
N LEU A 153 -16.47 5.10 7.74
CA LEU A 153 -15.98 3.74 7.98
C LEU A 153 -15.07 3.23 6.86
N ALA A 154 -15.05 3.86 5.68
CA ALA A 154 -14.25 3.42 4.54
C ALA A 154 -12.74 3.32 4.84
N PRO A 155 -12.11 4.27 5.57
CA PRO A 155 -10.73 4.10 6.04
C PRO A 155 -10.52 2.82 6.86
N ILE A 156 -11.48 2.46 7.72
CA ILE A 156 -11.41 1.23 8.52
C ILE A 156 -11.41 0.00 7.61
N PHE A 157 -12.29 -0.03 6.61
CA PHE A 157 -12.31 -1.11 5.61
C PHE A 157 -10.98 -1.25 4.86
N ARG A 158 -10.31 -0.13 4.53
CA ARG A 158 -8.99 -0.18 3.89
C ARG A 158 -7.95 -0.88 4.77
N TYR A 159 -7.94 -0.63 6.09
CA TYR A 159 -7.06 -1.36 7.01
C TYR A 159 -7.42 -2.85 7.14
N VAL A 160 -8.71 -3.18 7.12
CA VAL A 160 -9.17 -4.58 7.08
C VAL A 160 -8.67 -5.28 5.82
N ILE A 161 -8.73 -4.60 4.66
CA ILE A 161 -8.20 -5.12 3.39
C ILE A 161 -6.69 -5.38 3.50
N VAL A 162 -5.92 -4.47 4.08
CA VAL A 162 -4.48 -4.69 4.33
C VAL A 162 -4.26 -5.95 5.15
N ALA A 163 -4.99 -6.12 6.25
CA ALA A 163 -4.87 -7.30 7.12
C ALA A 163 -5.20 -8.60 6.36
N ILE A 164 -6.30 -8.62 5.59
CA ILE A 164 -6.71 -9.79 4.79
C ILE A 164 -5.64 -10.13 3.75
N VAL A 165 -5.14 -9.13 3.02
CA VAL A 165 -4.14 -9.36 1.96
C VAL A 165 -2.83 -9.86 2.57
N LEU A 166 -2.39 -9.33 3.71
CA LEU A 166 -1.20 -9.81 4.41
C LEU A 166 -1.36 -11.26 4.89
N ILE A 167 -2.51 -11.61 5.49
CA ILE A 167 -2.79 -12.99 5.94
C ILE A 167 -2.80 -13.95 4.74
N TRP A 168 -3.44 -13.56 3.64
CA TRP A 168 -3.47 -14.36 2.43
C TRP A 168 -2.07 -14.61 1.88
N GLU A 169 -1.23 -13.58 1.90
CA GLU A 169 0.15 -13.66 1.45
C GLU A 169 1.00 -14.62 2.28
N VAL A 170 0.92 -14.52 3.62
CA VAL A 170 1.60 -15.46 4.53
C VAL A 170 1.16 -16.90 4.26
N LYS A 171 -0.16 -17.14 4.16
CA LYS A 171 -0.70 -18.48 3.91
C LYS A 171 -0.22 -19.05 2.56
N ASN A 172 -0.14 -18.21 1.53
CA ASN A 172 0.29 -18.65 0.19
C ASN A 172 1.78 -19.01 0.16
N HIS A 173 2.61 -18.32 0.95
CA HIS A 173 4.02 -18.64 1.13
C HIS A 173 4.22 -19.99 1.85
N ASP A 174 3.42 -20.27 2.89
CA ASP A 174 3.51 -21.53 3.64
C ASP A 174 3.12 -22.74 2.80
N ASN A 175 2.06 -22.63 2.00
CA ASN A 175 1.61 -23.70 1.10
C ASN A 175 2.64 -24.00 0.00
N ALA A 176 3.27 -22.98 -0.58
CA ALA A 176 4.32 -23.16 -1.59
C ALA A 176 5.55 -23.90 -1.05
N HIS A 177 5.78 -23.87 0.27
CA HIS A 177 6.88 -24.58 0.92
C HIS A 177 6.56 -26.05 1.22
N ILE A 178 5.28 -26.42 1.30
CA ILE A 178 4.80 -27.79 1.54
C ILE A 178 4.76 -28.61 0.23
N ASP A 179 4.45 -27.97 -0.90
CA ASP A 179 4.32 -28.65 -2.20
C ASP A 179 5.65 -28.88 -2.95
N ASN A 180 6.80 -28.53 -2.38
CA ASN A 180 8.12 -28.75 -3.02
C ASN A 180 9.15 -29.50 -2.15
N PRO A 181 8.88 -30.75 -1.73
CA PRO A 181 9.85 -31.56 -0.99
C PRO A 181 10.93 -32.22 -1.88
N THR A 182 10.79 -32.23 -3.21
CA THR A 182 11.63 -33.05 -4.13
C THR A 182 12.52 -32.25 -5.06
N ARG A 183 13.27 -31.27 -4.53
CA ARG A 183 14.44 -30.70 -5.24
C ARG A 183 15.70 -30.69 -4.36
N LYS A 184 15.93 -31.80 -3.67
CA LYS A 184 17.23 -32.19 -3.11
C LYS A 184 17.38 -33.71 -3.19
N MET A 185 17.66 -34.22 -4.39
CA MET A 185 18.52 -35.39 -4.60
C MET A 185 19.42 -35.09 -5.79
#